data_AF-A0A2P5MEK9-F1
#
_entry.id   AF-A0A2P5MEK9-F1
#
_cell.length_a   1.000
_cell.length_b   1.000
_cell.length_c   1.000
_cell.angle_alpha   90.00
_cell.angle_beta   90.00
_cell.angle_gamma   90.00
#
_symmetry.space_group_name_H-M   'P 1'
#
loop_
_entity.id
_entity.type
_entity.pdbx_description
1 polymer ?
#
loop_
_entity_poly.entity_id
_entity_poly.type
_entity_poly.pdbx_seq_one_letter_code
_entity_poly.pdbx_strand_id
1 'polypeptide(L)'
;MTEEIQALFKLIAEGAEFELSANDSGTEYLLRNKEDAKTAHLEGDDAEAFSQEYSTIKTQFPDYSVDQMLAQLWDQGGYSWMAVGDDDEE
;
A
#
# COMPACT_ATOMS: atom_id res chain seq x y z
N MET A 1 -15.07 -9.34 -8.58
CA MET A 1 -14.18 -10.42 -8.06
C MET A 1 -13.03 -9.84 -7.22
N THR A 2 -13.11 -8.57 -6.82
CA THR A 2 -12.09 -7.81 -6.10
C THR A 2 -12.08 -8.13 -4.59
N GLU A 3 -13.23 -8.51 -4.03
CA GLU A 3 -13.37 -8.90 -2.61
C GLU A 3 -12.59 -10.19 -2.27
N GLU A 4 -12.38 -11.08 -3.24
CA GLU A 4 -11.74 -12.38 -3.00
C GLU A 4 -10.20 -12.28 -2.94
N ILE A 5 -9.60 -11.32 -3.66
CA ILE A 5 -8.17 -11.04 -3.57
C ILE A 5 -7.87 -10.22 -2.32
N GLN A 6 -8.67 -9.21 -1.98
CA GLN A 6 -8.49 -8.49 -0.71
C GLN A 6 -8.63 -9.41 0.53
N ALA A 7 -9.49 -10.43 0.49
CA ALA A 7 -9.65 -11.38 1.59
C ALA A 7 -8.40 -12.25 1.86
N LEU A 8 -7.50 -12.38 0.88
CA LEU A 8 -6.24 -13.11 1.03
C LEU A 8 -5.12 -12.24 1.63
N PHE A 9 -5.30 -10.91 1.61
CA PHE A 9 -4.34 -9.97 2.16
C PHE A 9 -4.83 -9.48 3.52
N LYS A 10 -3.97 -9.63 4.51
CA LYS A 10 -4.25 -9.15 5.86
C LYS A 10 -4.00 -7.66 5.92
N LEU A 11 -4.99 -6.92 6.38
CA LEU A 11 -4.86 -5.50 6.69
C LEU A 11 -3.73 -5.28 7.71
N ILE A 12 -2.70 -4.54 7.31
CA ILE A 12 -1.54 -4.19 8.15
C ILE A 12 -1.75 -2.82 8.77
N ALA A 13 -2.22 -1.86 7.98
CA ALA A 13 -2.49 -0.51 8.44
C ALA A 13 -3.66 0.07 7.65
N GLU A 14 -4.63 0.64 8.35
CA GLU A 14 -5.76 1.34 7.74
C GLU A 14 -5.74 2.79 8.17
N GLY A 15 -5.81 3.66 7.18
CA GLY A 15 -6.10 5.07 7.31
C GLY A 15 -7.48 5.42 6.75
N ALA A 16 -7.84 6.70 6.86
CA ALA A 16 -9.08 7.22 6.31
C ALA A 16 -9.05 7.29 4.77
N GLU A 17 -7.89 7.63 4.20
CA GLU A 17 -7.66 7.86 2.78
C GLU A 17 -6.86 6.69 2.17
N PHE A 18 -5.94 6.11 2.93
CA PHE A 18 -5.08 5.01 2.47
C PHE A 18 -5.27 3.73 3.27
N GLU A 19 -5.01 2.60 2.63
CA GLU A 19 -5.05 1.28 3.24
C GLU A 19 -3.89 0.44 2.77
N LEU A 20 -3.23 -0.23 3.70
CA LEU A 20 -2.13 -1.14 3.44
C LEU A 20 -2.49 -2.54 3.92
N SER A 21 -2.50 -3.47 2.98
CA SER A 21 -2.71 -4.89 3.23
C SER A 21 -1.49 -5.67 2.75
N ALA A 22 -1.16 -6.78 3.40
CA ALA A 22 -0.05 -7.64 3.01
C ALA A 22 -0.49 -9.10 2.95
N ASN A 23 0.14 -9.90 2.10
CA ASN A 23 -0.12 -11.33 2.09
C ASN A 23 0.40 -12.00 3.38
N ASP A 24 -0.01 -13.24 3.63
CA ASP A 24 0.38 -13.98 4.84
C ASP A 24 1.90 -14.18 4.95
N SER A 25 2.59 -14.20 3.81
CA SER A 25 4.05 -14.36 3.71
C SER A 25 4.85 -13.06 3.90
N GLY A 26 4.18 -11.89 3.87
CA GLY A 26 4.83 -10.57 3.85
C GLY A 26 5.67 -10.28 2.60
N THR A 27 5.44 -11.01 1.51
CA THR A 27 6.16 -10.88 0.23
C THR A 27 5.42 -10.04 -0.80
N GLU A 28 4.17 -9.68 -0.52
CA GLU A 28 3.34 -8.85 -1.38
C GLU A 28 2.56 -7.86 -0.51
N TYR A 29 2.47 -6.62 -0.98
CA TYR A 29 1.72 -5.55 -0.33
C TYR A 29 0.75 -4.93 -1.33
N LEU A 30 -0.46 -4.63 -0.85
CA LEU A 30 -1.47 -3.87 -1.56
C LEU A 30 -1.62 -2.52 -0.85
N LEU A 31 -1.18 -1.47 -1.52
CA LEU A 31 -1.39 -0.10 -1.08
C LEU A 31 -2.57 0.48 -1.86
N ARG A 32 -3.71 0.66 -1.20
CA ARG A 32 -4.92 1.20 -1.79
C ARG A 32 -5.13 2.65 -1.36
N ASN A 33 -5.34 3.52 -2.34
CA ASN A 33 -5.83 4.87 -2.17
C ASN A 33 -7.36 4.85 -2.38
N LYS A 34 -8.11 5.14 -1.32
CA LYS A 34 -9.58 5.17 -1.30
C LYS A 34 -10.14 6.42 -1.97
N GLU A 35 -9.42 7.53 -1.96
CA GLU A 35 -9.85 8.78 -2.61
C GLU A 35 -9.86 8.64 -4.13
N ASP A 36 -8.79 8.08 -4.70
CA ASP A 36 -8.64 7.90 -6.15
C ASP A 36 -9.13 6.53 -6.65
N ALA A 37 -9.57 5.64 -5.74
CA ALA A 37 -9.90 4.24 -6.03
C ALA A 37 -8.79 3.53 -6.83
N LYS A 38 -7.54 3.73 -6.41
CA LYS A 38 -6.35 3.12 -7.05
C LYS A 38 -5.66 2.19 -6.07
N THR A 39 -5.17 1.07 -6.58
CA THR A 39 -4.44 0.08 -5.79
C THR A 39 -3.09 -0.20 -6.45
N ALA A 40 -2.02 0.03 -5.70
CA ALA A 40 -0.67 -0.38 -6.07
C ALA A 40 -0.39 -1.76 -5.49
N HIS A 41 -0.18 -2.73 -6.37
CA HIS A 41 0.28 -4.07 -5.98
C HIS A 41 1.81 -4.09 -6.06
N LEU A 42 2.42 -4.36 -4.92
CA LEU A 42 3.86 -4.43 -4.73
C LEU A 42 4.23 -5.88 -4.47
N GLU A 43 5.09 -6.46 -5.30
CA GLU A 43 5.54 -7.84 -5.20
C GLU A 43 7.04 -7.95 -5.45
N GLY A 44 7.68 -9.01 -4.96
CA GLY A 44 9.12 -9.24 -5.19
C GLY A 44 10.00 -8.12 -4.63
N ASP A 45 10.91 -7.59 -5.45
CA ASP A 45 11.84 -6.52 -5.08
C ASP A 45 11.11 -5.24 -4.64
N ASP A 46 9.95 -4.90 -5.24
CA ASP A 46 9.16 -3.73 -4.85
C ASP A 46 8.56 -3.87 -3.45
N ALA A 47 8.13 -5.07 -3.08
CA ALA A 47 7.62 -5.37 -1.74
C ALA A 47 8.73 -5.30 -0.68
N GLU A 48 9.94 -5.76 -1.00
CA GLU A 48 11.10 -5.64 -0.11
C GLU A 48 11.51 -4.18 0.09
N ALA A 49 11.56 -3.40 -0.99
CA ALA A 49 11.83 -1.96 -0.93
C ALA A 49 10.77 -1.23 -0.09
N PHE A 50 9.48 -1.50 -0.36
CA PHE A 50 8.36 -0.90 0.37
C PHE A 50 8.44 -1.16 1.88
N SER A 51 8.72 -2.40 2.28
CA SER A 51 8.83 -2.77 3.70
C SER A 51 9.97 -2.01 4.41
N GLN A 52 11.10 -1.84 3.72
CA GLN A 52 12.23 -1.07 4.23
C GLN A 52 11.92 0.41 4.35
N GLU A 53 11.27 1.00 3.34
CA GLU A 53 10.86 2.40 3.34
C GLU A 53 9.79 2.67 4.40
N TYR A 54 8.78 1.80 4.51
CA TYR A 54 7.75 1.89 5.53
C TYR A 54 8.34 1.87 6.94
N SER A 55 9.26 0.93 7.21
CA SER A 55 9.96 0.86 8.50
C SER A 55 10.82 2.10 8.78
N THR A 56 11.44 2.64 7.72
CA THR A 56 12.27 3.84 7.78
C THR A 56 11.44 5.08 8.09
N ILE A 57 10.31 5.30 7.39
CA ILE A 57 9.38 6.41 7.66
C ILE A 57 8.80 6.28 9.06
N LYS A 58 8.42 5.07 9.49
CA LYS A 58 7.90 4.84 10.85
C LYS A 58 8.90 5.23 11.93
N THR A 59 10.18 5.01 11.66
CA THR A 59 11.27 5.34 12.61
C THR A 59 11.61 6.82 12.56
N GLN A 60 11.63 7.43 11.37
CA GLN A 60 11.98 8.84 11.18
C GLN A 60 10.84 9.78 11.60
N PHE A 61 9.60 9.37 11.37
CA PHE A 61 8.38 10.16 11.59
C PHE A 61 7.37 9.37 12.43
N PRO A 62 7.68 9.07 13.70
CA PRO A 62 6.78 8.30 14.58
C PRO A 62 5.47 9.02 14.91
N ASP A 63 5.42 10.34 14.75
CA ASP A 63 4.23 11.18 14.93
C ASP A 63 3.28 11.17 13.71
N TYR A 64 3.69 10.59 12.58
CA TYR A 64 2.83 10.55 11.39
C TYR A 64 1.68 9.56 11.61
N SER A 65 0.50 9.97 11.17
CA SER A 65 -0.63 9.06 11.07
C SER A 65 -0.41 8.07 9.91
N VAL A 66 -1.12 6.94 9.95
CA VAL A 66 -1.03 5.92 8.89
C VAL A 66 -1.23 6.53 7.51
N ASP A 67 -2.25 7.38 7.32
CA ASP A 67 -2.49 8.09 6.06
C ASP A 67 -1.29 8.92 5.61
N GLN A 68 -0.65 9.68 6.51
CA GLN A 68 0.50 10.51 6.14
C GLN A 68 1.70 9.67 5.73
N MET A 69 1.94 8.55 6.43
CA MET A 69 3.03 7.63 6.07
C MET A 69 2.77 6.98 4.72
N LEU A 70 1.54 6.49 4.49
CA LEU A 70 1.14 5.81 3.26
C LEU A 70 1.09 6.77 2.07
N ALA A 71 0.56 7.98 2.26
CA ALA A 71 0.58 9.05 1.24
C ALA A 71 2.00 9.44 0.86
N GLN A 72 2.92 9.51 1.84
CA GLN A 72 4.32 9.77 1.56
C GLN A 72 4.94 8.64 0.74
N LEU A 73 4.70 7.37 1.09
CA LEU A 73 5.18 6.24 0.28
C LEU A 73 4.58 6.27 -1.13
N TRP A 74 3.28 6.53 -1.23
CA TRP A 74 2.56 6.60 -2.50
C TRP A 74 3.16 7.62 -3.48
N ASP A 75 3.44 8.83 -2.99
CA ASP A 75 3.98 9.92 -3.79
C ASP A 75 5.51 9.80 -3.96
N GLN A 76 6.23 9.62 -2.85
CA GLN A 76 7.70 9.64 -2.82
C GLN A 76 8.33 8.33 -3.32
N GLY A 77 7.69 7.20 -3.05
CA GLY A 77 8.09 5.87 -3.54
C GLY A 77 7.67 5.61 -4.99
N GLY A 78 6.90 6.52 -5.60
CA GLY A 78 6.46 6.39 -7.00
C GLY A 78 5.44 5.28 -7.24
N TYR A 79 4.89 4.67 -6.18
CA TYR A 79 3.87 3.63 -6.30
C TYR A 79 2.59 4.12 -6.97
N SER A 80 2.32 5.43 -6.90
CA SER A 80 1.22 6.08 -7.62
C SER A 80 1.24 5.87 -9.14
N TRP A 81 2.40 5.61 -9.74
CA TRP A 81 2.53 5.29 -11.17
C TRP A 81 2.29 3.82 -11.49
N MET A 82 2.53 2.93 -10.53
CA MET A 82 2.26 1.49 -10.67
C MET A 82 0.85 1.14 -10.21
N ALA A 83 0.18 2.08 -9.54
CA ALA A 83 -1.18 1.92 -9.09
C ALA A 83 -2.16 1.81 -10.27
N VAL A 84 -2.95 0.75 -10.23
CA VAL A 84 -4.01 0.50 -11.21
C VAL A 84 -5.34 0.94 -10.59
N GLY A 85 -6.23 1.51 -11.39
CA GLY A 85 -7.59 1.81 -10.92
C GLY A 85 -8.33 0.51 -10.58
N ASP A 86 -9.13 0.51 -9.52
CA ASP A 86 -9.98 -0.65 -9.15
C ASP A 86 -10.96 -1.05 -10.28
N ASP A 87 -11.16 -0.16 -11.26
CA ASP A 87 -12.06 -0.29 -12.42
C ASP A 87 -11.30 -0.50 -13.76
N ASP A 88 -9.96 -0.58 -13.76
CA ASP A 88 -9.14 -0.81 -14.97
C ASP A 88 -9.19 -2.32 -15.37
N GLU A 89 -10.41 -2.81 -15.66
CA GLU A 89 -10.67 -4.02 -16.43
C GLU A 89 -11.06 -3.59 -17.87
N GLU A 90 -10.09 -3.30 -18.74
CA GLU A 90 -10.31 -3.26 -20.20
C GLU A 90 -9.62 -4.42 -20.94
#